data_AF-A0A4R4S1U6-F1
#
_entry.id   AF-A0A4R4S1U6-F1
#
_cell.length_a   1.000
_cell.length_b   1.000
_cell.length_c   1.000
_cell.angle_alpha   90.00
_cell.angle_beta   90.00
_cell.angle_gamma   90.00
#
_symmetry.space_group_name_H-M   'P 1'
#
loop_
_entity.id
_entity.type
_entity.pdbx_description
1 polymer ?
#
loop_
_entity_poly.entity_id
_entity_poly.type
_entity_poly.pdbx_seq_one_letter_code
_entity_poly.pdbx_strand_id
1 'polypeptide(L)'
;MYAIPTAAHILGVTPAALEAALQRGETIRTLALACGLDPDLMTEAIVDAETADVVALASIAGFGQDDVAEFTRELRAYLVAFVDEGEPVADRLYETATLLPA
;
A
#
# COMPACT_ATOMS: atom_id res chain seq x y z
N MET A 1 3.25 -5.89 -5.97
CA MET A 1 2.35 -5.12 -5.11
C MET A 1 1.00 -5.81 -5.10
N TYR A 2 0.64 -6.45 -4.01
CA TYR A 2 -0.64 -7.14 -3.78
C TYR A 2 -1.70 -6.22 -3.15
N ALA A 3 -1.43 -4.93 -2.98
CA ALA A 3 -2.34 -3.99 -2.33
C ALA A 3 -3.75 -3.98 -2.94
N ILE A 4 -3.85 -3.94 -4.27
CA ILE A 4 -5.15 -3.98 -4.99
C ILE A 4 -5.84 -5.34 -4.79
N PRO A 5 -5.19 -6.50 -5.05
CA PRO A 5 -5.76 -7.81 -4.72
C PRO A 5 -6.26 -7.96 -3.27
N THR A 6 -5.46 -7.53 -2.29
CA THR A 6 -5.78 -7.61 -0.86
C THR A 6 -6.97 -6.72 -0.51
N ALA A 7 -6.95 -5.45 -0.94
CA ALA A 7 -8.05 -4.52 -0.73
C ALA A 7 -9.35 -5.01 -1.39
N ALA A 8 -9.27 -5.51 -2.63
CA ALA A 8 -10.42 -6.05 -3.35
C ALA A 8 -11.02 -7.26 -2.63
N HIS A 9 -10.18 -8.16 -2.11
CA HIS A 9 -10.62 -9.29 -1.32
C HIS A 9 -11.38 -8.86 -0.05
N ILE A 10 -10.84 -7.90 0.71
CA ILE A 10 -11.46 -7.40 1.95
C ILE A 10 -12.77 -6.65 1.64
N LEU A 11 -12.81 -5.87 0.56
CA LEU A 11 -14.01 -5.15 0.10
C LEU A 11 -15.07 -6.09 -0.53
N GLY A 12 -14.73 -7.34 -0.82
CA GLY A 12 -15.62 -8.29 -1.49
C GLY A 12 -15.87 -7.96 -2.96
N VAL A 13 -14.92 -7.31 -3.64
CA VAL A 13 -15.00 -6.94 -5.07
C VAL A 13 -13.90 -7.63 -5.87
N THR A 14 -13.98 -7.55 -7.20
CA THR A 14 -12.86 -8.00 -8.05
C THR A 14 -11.77 -6.92 -8.13
N PRO A 15 -10.49 -7.29 -8.34
CA PRO A 15 -9.42 -6.32 -8.54
C PRO A 15 -9.73 -5.30 -9.65
N ALA A 16 -10.27 -5.76 -10.78
CA ALA A 16 -10.66 -4.88 -11.88
C ALA A 16 -11.78 -3.89 -11.52
N ALA A 17 -12.74 -4.29 -10.67
CA ALA A 17 -13.79 -3.39 -10.20
C ALA A 17 -13.23 -2.33 -9.24
N LEU A 18 -12.28 -2.72 -8.38
CA LEU A 18 -11.56 -1.79 -7.52
C LEU A 18 -10.74 -0.79 -8.36
N GLU A 19 -9.93 -1.26 -9.31
CA GLU A 19 -9.17 -0.41 -10.22
C GLU A 19 -10.05 0.60 -10.95
N ALA A 20 -11.20 0.16 -11.46
CA ALA A 20 -12.16 1.06 -12.10
C ALA A 20 -12.73 2.11 -11.14
N ALA A 21 -12.87 1.81 -9.84
CA ALA A 21 -13.29 2.78 -8.82
C ALA A 21 -12.19 3.79 -8.52
N LEU A 22 -10.94 3.32 -8.37
CA LEU A 22 -9.78 4.19 -8.18
C LEU A 22 -9.59 5.16 -9.36
N GLN A 23 -9.80 4.68 -10.59
CA GLN A 23 -9.76 5.52 -11.80
C GLN A 23 -10.87 6.59 -11.85
N ARG A 24 -11.98 6.41 -11.12
CA ARG A 24 -13.03 7.43 -10.97
C ARG A 24 -12.73 8.44 -9.86
N GLY A 25 -11.62 8.28 -9.15
CA GLY A 25 -11.21 9.16 -8.05
C GLY A 25 -11.69 8.71 -6.67
N GLU A 26 -12.23 7.50 -6.55
CA GLU A 26 -12.49 6.89 -5.24
C GLU A 26 -11.15 6.43 -4.62
N THR A 27 -11.05 6.41 -3.29
CA THR A 27 -9.90 5.84 -2.57
C THR A 27 -10.30 4.58 -1.83
N ILE A 28 -9.34 3.71 -1.52
CA ILE A 28 -9.60 2.49 -0.73
C ILE A 28 -10.21 2.86 0.63
N ARG A 29 -9.76 3.96 1.26
CA ARG A 29 -10.38 4.51 2.47
C ARG A 29 -11.85 4.83 2.27
N THR A 30 -12.21 5.57 1.22
CA THR A 30 -13.63 5.94 0.97
C THR A 30 -14.50 4.71 0.69
N LEU A 31 -13.96 3.72 -0.02
CA LEU A 31 -14.62 2.46 -0.31
C LEU A 31 -14.82 1.61 0.95
N ALA A 32 -13.80 1.52 1.82
CA ALA A 32 -13.90 0.82 3.09
C ALA A 32 -15.02 1.41 3.97
N LEU A 33 -15.07 2.75 4.09
CA LEU A 33 -16.15 3.44 4.80
C LEU A 33 -17.53 3.14 4.20
N ALA A 34 -17.65 3.15 2.87
CA ALA A 34 -18.91 2.86 2.18
C ALA A 34 -19.38 1.40 2.39
N CYS A 35 -18.43 0.47 2.57
CA CYS A 35 -18.69 -0.93 2.90
C CYS A 35 -18.91 -1.16 4.41
N GLY A 36 -18.83 -0.13 5.26
CA GLY A 36 -18.95 -0.26 6.72
C GLY A 36 -17.76 -0.95 7.37
N LEU A 37 -16.61 -0.94 6.70
CA LEU A 37 -15.34 -1.46 7.19
C LEU A 37 -14.53 -0.34 7.84
N ASP A 38 -13.66 -0.72 8.77
CA ASP A 38 -12.71 0.19 9.40
C ASP A 38 -11.53 0.48 8.44
N PRO A 39 -11.31 1.74 8.01
CA PRO A 39 -10.20 2.09 7.14
C PRO A 39 -8.82 1.86 7.76
N ASP A 40 -8.72 1.93 9.09
CA ASP A 40 -7.44 1.74 9.79
C ASP A 40 -7.07 0.26 9.75
N LEU A 41 -8.03 -0.64 10.01
CA LEU A 41 -7.83 -2.09 9.85
C LEU A 41 -7.58 -2.50 8.39
N MET A 42 -8.22 -1.82 7.44
CA MET A 42 -7.94 -2.01 6.00
C MET A 42 -6.48 -1.66 5.68
N THR A 43 -6.02 -0.51 6.15
CA THR A 43 -4.64 -0.05 5.96
C THR A 43 -3.65 -1.02 6.58
N GLU A 44 -3.88 -1.44 7.82
CA GLU A 44 -3.03 -2.42 8.51
C GLU A 44 -2.96 -3.75 7.75
N ALA A 45 -4.09 -4.29 7.30
CA ALA A 45 -4.12 -5.55 6.55
C ALA A 45 -3.34 -5.48 5.23
N ILE A 46 -3.43 -4.37 4.50
CA ILE A 46 -2.67 -4.15 3.27
C ILE A 46 -1.17 -4.03 3.58
N VAL A 47 -0.80 -3.23 4.59
CA VAL A 47 0.59 -3.05 4.99
C VAL A 47 1.22 -4.36 5.44
N ASP A 48 0.54 -5.13 6.27
CA ASP A 48 1.05 -6.40 6.79
C ASP A 48 1.23 -7.42 5.66
N ALA A 49 0.29 -7.51 4.72
CA ALA A 49 0.40 -8.38 3.56
C ALA A 49 1.63 -8.05 2.69
N GLU A 50 1.83 -6.76 2.34
CA GLU A 50 2.97 -6.37 1.50
C GLU A 50 4.31 -6.49 2.24
N THR A 51 4.35 -6.09 3.51
CA THR A 51 5.61 -6.08 4.28
C THR A 51 6.10 -7.49 4.59
N ALA A 52 5.20 -8.45 4.81
CA ALA A 52 5.57 -9.84 5.03
C ALA A 52 6.33 -10.45 3.84
N ASP A 53 5.85 -10.22 2.61
CA ASP A 53 6.49 -10.71 1.39
C ASP A 53 7.86 -10.06 1.19
N VAL A 54 7.95 -8.76 1.42
CA VAL A 54 9.20 -8.00 1.32
C VAL A 54 10.24 -8.51 2.31
N VAL A 55 9.86 -8.68 3.59
CA VAL A 55 10.78 -9.19 4.62
C VAL A 55 11.26 -10.59 4.26
N ALA A 56 10.37 -11.46 3.78
CA ALA A 56 10.73 -12.82 3.38
C ALA A 56 11.72 -12.81 2.21
N LEU A 57 11.44 -12.06 1.14
CA LEU A 57 12.30 -11.97 -0.04
C LEU A 57 13.66 -11.33 0.28
N ALA A 58 13.67 -10.26 1.07
CA ALA A 58 14.90 -9.58 1.43
C ALA A 58 15.80 -10.46 2.33
N SER A 59 15.19 -11.24 3.23
CA SER A 59 15.91 -12.23 4.02
C SER A 59 16.53 -13.33 3.14
N ILE A 60 15.79 -13.83 2.14
CA ILE A 60 16.30 -14.82 1.18
C ILE A 60 17.45 -14.25 0.34
N ALA A 61 17.38 -12.97 -0.04
CA ALA A 61 18.41 -12.29 -0.81
C ALA A 61 19.62 -11.84 0.03
N GLY A 62 19.56 -11.98 1.36
CA GLY A 62 20.68 -11.69 2.26
C GLY A 62 20.88 -10.20 2.57
N PHE A 63 19.83 -9.37 2.48
CA PHE A 63 19.87 -7.97 2.89
C PHE A 63 20.06 -7.84 4.42
N GLY A 64 20.68 -6.73 4.86
CA GLY A 64 20.84 -6.41 6.27
C GLY A 64 19.51 -6.09 6.94
N GLN A 65 19.39 -6.37 8.24
CA GLN A 65 18.14 -6.12 8.98
C GLN A 65 17.78 -4.63 9.02
N ASP A 66 18.78 -3.75 9.12
CA ASP A 66 18.56 -2.30 9.12
C ASP A 66 18.03 -1.83 7.75
N ASP A 67 18.58 -2.33 6.64
CA ASP A 67 18.13 -2.02 5.28
C ASP A 67 16.68 -2.49 5.06
N VAL A 68 16.34 -3.68 5.55
CA VAL A 68 14.97 -4.21 5.47
C VAL A 68 14.00 -3.38 6.33
N ALA A 69 14.41 -2.95 7.52
CA ALA A 69 13.63 -2.09 8.38
C ALA A 69 13.38 -0.71 7.74
N GLU A 70 14.40 -0.13 7.09
CA GLU A 70 14.26 1.11 6.33
C GLU A 70 13.29 0.95 5.16
N PHE A 71 13.47 -0.07 4.33
CA PHE A 71 12.64 -0.30 3.16
C PHE A 71 11.17 -0.57 3.55
N THR A 72 10.92 -1.37 4.59
CA THR A 72 9.55 -1.62 5.09
C THR A 72 8.87 -0.38 5.67
N ARG A 73 9.64 0.54 6.28
CA ARG A 73 9.12 1.84 6.74
C ARG A 73 8.69 2.73 5.58
N GLU A 74 9.49 2.80 4.52
CA GLU A 74 9.14 3.56 3.31
C GLU A 74 7.92 2.96 2.61
N LEU A 75 7.90 1.63 2.46
CA LEU A 75 6.76 0.92 1.89
C LEU A 75 5.48 1.16 2.68
N ARG A 76 5.55 1.15 4.03
CA ARG A 76 4.42 1.49 4.88
C ARG A 76 3.91 2.90 4.60
N ALA A 77 4.80 3.89 4.51
CA ALA A 77 4.40 5.28 4.23
C ALA A 77 3.70 5.40 2.87
N TYR A 78 4.22 4.72 1.85
CA TYR A 78 3.59 4.66 0.54
C TYR A 78 2.19 4.03 0.59
N LEU A 79 2.04 2.87 1.23
CA LEU A 79 0.77 2.16 1.28
C LEU A 79 -0.31 2.92 2.07
N VAL A 80 0.07 3.63 3.13
CA VAL A 80 -0.84 4.53 3.86
C VAL A 80 -1.34 5.63 2.92
N ALA A 81 -0.44 6.33 2.22
CA ALA A 81 -0.83 7.37 1.26
C ALA A 81 -1.68 6.81 0.11
N PHE A 82 -1.34 5.61 -0.38
CA PHE A 82 -2.11 4.93 -1.43
C PHE A 82 -3.55 4.63 -0.99
N VAL A 83 -3.74 4.15 0.24
CA VAL A 83 -5.08 3.84 0.77
C VAL A 83 -5.89 5.10 1.04
N ASP A 84 -5.28 6.11 1.65
CA ASP A 84 -5.96 7.33 2.08
C ASP A 84 -6.22 8.30 0.92
N GLU A 85 -5.22 8.51 0.07
CA GLU A 85 -5.17 9.61 -0.91
C GLU A 85 -5.04 9.14 -2.37
N GLY A 86 -4.73 7.85 -2.58
CA GLY A 86 -4.60 7.24 -3.91
C GLY A 86 -3.18 7.25 -4.48
N GLU A 87 -3.02 6.50 -5.57
CA GLU A 87 -1.74 6.27 -6.28
C GLU A 87 -0.98 7.55 -6.62
N PRO A 88 -1.59 8.62 -7.17
CA PRO A 88 -0.83 9.81 -7.54
C PRO A 88 -0.20 10.55 -6.35
N VAL A 89 -0.79 10.43 -5.16
CA VAL A 89 -0.21 11.02 -3.94
C VAL A 89 0.90 10.13 -3.39
N ALA A 90 0.67 8.82 -3.38
CA ALA A 90 1.66 7.84 -2.96
C ALA A 90 2.94 7.91 -3.82
N ASP A 91 2.82 7.99 -5.15
CA ASP A 91 3.94 8.08 -6.08
C ASP A 91 4.83 9.30 -5.81
N ARG A 92 4.22 10.44 -5.47
CA ARG A 92 4.95 11.68 -5.18
C ARG A 92 5.87 11.57 -3.97
N LEU A 93 5.62 10.64 -3.04
CA LEU A 93 6.53 10.39 -1.91
C LEU A 93 7.91 9.92 -2.41
N TYR A 94 7.94 9.06 -3.42
CA TYR A 94 9.19 8.56 -4.01
C TYR A 94 9.80 9.50 -5.05
N GLU A 95 8.98 10.22 -5.81
CA GLU A 95 9.48 11.28 -6.70
C GLU A 95 10.19 12.37 -5.89
N THR A 96 9.67 12.74 -4.72
CA THR A 96 10.31 13.77 -3.89
C THR A 96 11.60 13.25 -3.24
N ALA A 97 11.63 11.99 -2.82
CA ALA A 97 12.83 11.37 -2.24
C ALA A 97 13.99 11.22 -3.25
N THR A 98 13.69 10.92 -4.52
CA THR A 98 14.69 10.80 -5.59
C THR A 98 15.24 12.15 -6.11
N LEU A 99 14.56 13.26 -5.78
CA LEU A 99 14.97 14.62 -6.16
C LEU A 99 15.86 15.32 -5.11
N LEU A 100 16.08 14.71 -3.95
CA LEU A 100 17.01 15.22 -2.95
C LEU A 100 18.42 14.67 -3.23
N PRO A 101 19.45 15.53 -3.35
CA PRO A 101 20.82 15.06 -3.53
C PRO A 101 21.28 14.30 -2.28
N ALA A 102 21.98 13.18 -2.50
CA ALA A 102 22.65 12.38 -1.47
C ALA A 102 23.73 13.17 -0.71
#